data_AF-A0A6L9UD95-F1
#
_entry.id   AF-A0A6L9UD95-F1
#
_cell.length_a   1.000
_cell.length_b   1.000
_cell.length_c   1.000
_cell.angle_alpha   90.00
_cell.angle_beta   90.00
_cell.angle_gamma   90.00
#
_symmetry.space_group_name_H-M   'P 1'
#
loop_
_entity.id
_entity.type
_entity.pdbx_description
1 polymer ?
#
loop_
_entity_poly.entity_id
_entity_poly.type
_entity_poly.pdbx_seq_one_letter_code
_entity_poly.pdbx_strand_id
1 'polypeptide(L)'
;MTLPIPREDAFLVTVQLKDVPLHGLFLDERRIQTGFLPAGTANIYDLRTSPVADSISAFHHVSFYLPRIALREVTEREAIPDTDGFDHNPGVGVKDPVLHSLARAMLACFRKPDLANRLFVDHVTIAATAHAVKSYACRHPPAGPCAHALSPLEAKRAREQIANIWMAR
;
A
#
# COMPACT_ATOMS: atom_id res chain seq x y z
N MET A 1 -2.69 -9.91 -22.80
CA MET A 1 -2.23 -10.41 -21.48
C MET A 1 -0.71 -10.37 -21.38
N THR A 2 -0.17 -9.78 -20.31
CA THR A 2 1.27 -9.89 -20.00
C THR A 2 1.61 -11.33 -19.62
N LEU A 3 2.90 -11.70 -19.67
CA LEU A 3 3.36 -12.86 -18.90
C LEU A 3 3.05 -12.61 -17.40
N PRO A 4 2.82 -13.67 -16.60
CA PRO A 4 2.66 -13.50 -15.16
C PRO A 4 3.87 -12.76 -14.59
N ILE A 5 3.61 -11.70 -13.84
CA ILE A 5 4.67 -11.06 -13.04
C ILE A 5 5.10 -12.12 -12.02
N PRO A 6 6.42 -12.40 -11.86
CA PRO A 6 6.88 -13.37 -10.89
C PRO A 6 6.31 -13.09 -9.50
N ARG A 7 5.97 -14.15 -8.77
CA ARG A 7 5.56 -14.01 -7.36
C ARG A 7 6.76 -13.53 -6.57
N GLU A 8 6.63 -12.34 -6.00
CA GLU A 8 7.67 -11.69 -5.22
C GLU A 8 7.06 -11.10 -3.95
N ASP A 9 7.85 -11.01 -2.88
CA ASP A 9 7.44 -10.35 -1.64
C ASP A 9 7.56 -8.83 -1.76
N ALA A 10 6.71 -8.27 -2.63
CA ALA A 10 6.74 -6.87 -3.03
C ALA A 10 5.36 -6.40 -3.50
N PHE A 11 5.21 -5.09 -3.54
CA PHE A 11 4.07 -4.42 -4.16
C PHE A 11 4.52 -3.64 -5.39
N LEU A 12 3.62 -3.54 -6.37
CA LEU A 12 3.80 -2.72 -7.55
C LEU A 12 2.77 -1.59 -7.55
N VAL A 13 3.23 -0.35 -7.37
CA VAL A 13 2.39 0.85 -7.42
C VAL A 13 2.46 1.42 -8.82
N THR A 14 1.38 1.29 -9.59
CA THR A 14 1.28 1.75 -10.97
C THR A 14 0.46 3.02 -11.04
N VAL A 15 0.94 4.03 -11.75
CA VAL A 15 0.31 5.34 -11.88
C VAL A 15 0.03 5.66 -13.34
N GLN A 16 -1.25 5.80 -13.69
CA GLN A 16 -1.68 6.08 -15.06
C GLN A 16 -1.30 7.50 -15.48
N LEU A 17 -0.65 7.63 -16.63
CA LEU A 17 -0.28 8.90 -17.27
C LEU A 17 -1.21 9.28 -18.42
N LYS A 18 -2.06 8.35 -18.85
CA LYS A 18 -3.14 8.56 -19.82
C LYS A 18 -4.38 7.83 -19.32
N ASP A 19 -5.52 8.27 -19.82
CA ASP A 19 -6.79 7.58 -19.62
C ASP A 19 -6.72 6.16 -20.19
N VAL A 20 -7.21 5.19 -19.40
CA VAL A 20 -7.33 3.78 -19.79
C VAL A 20 -8.82 3.40 -19.74
N PRO A 21 -9.54 3.49 -20.88
CA PRO A 21 -10.98 3.21 -20.97
C PRO A 21 -11.34 1.79 -20.51
N LEU A 22 -10.55 0.80 -20.93
CA LEU A 22 -10.82 -0.60 -20.70
C LEU A 22 -9.52 -1.37 -20.45
N HIS A 23 -9.51 -2.16 -19.39
CA HIS A 23 -8.44 -3.08 -19.04
C HIS A 23 -9.03 -4.30 -18.31
N GLY A 24 -8.30 -5.41 -18.32
CA GLY A 24 -8.58 -6.58 -17.48
C GLY A 24 -7.51 -6.75 -16.41
N LEU A 25 -7.86 -7.45 -15.34
CA LEU A 25 -6.94 -7.82 -14.28
C LEU A 25 -7.32 -9.18 -13.74
N PHE A 26 -6.31 -10.04 -13.56
CA PHE A 26 -6.42 -11.31 -12.90
C PHE A 26 -5.54 -11.31 -11.65
N LEU A 27 -6.07 -11.80 -10.54
CA LEU A 27 -5.34 -12.05 -9.30
C LEU A 27 -5.52 -13.53 -8.94
N ASP A 28 -4.41 -14.24 -8.73
CA ASP A 28 -4.37 -15.69 -8.54
C ASP A 28 -5.29 -16.42 -9.54
N GLU A 29 -5.10 -16.12 -10.83
CA GLU A 29 -5.84 -16.67 -11.99
C GLU A 29 -7.34 -16.29 -12.07
N ARG A 30 -7.87 -15.55 -11.09
CA ARG A 30 -9.26 -15.11 -11.08
C ARG A 30 -9.38 -13.72 -11.68
N ARG A 31 -10.23 -13.60 -12.69
CA ARG A 31 -10.59 -12.28 -13.24
C ARG A 31 -11.35 -11.48 -12.20
N ILE A 32 -10.90 -10.27 -11.92
CA ILE A 32 -11.59 -9.34 -11.03
C ILE A 32 -12.33 -8.26 -11.81
N GLN A 33 -13.26 -7.57 -11.14
CA GLN A 33 -13.95 -6.43 -11.73
C GLN A 33 -12.98 -5.26 -11.92
N THR A 34 -13.00 -4.68 -13.12
CA THR A 34 -12.21 -3.51 -13.50
C THR A 34 -13.11 -2.36 -13.92
N GLY A 35 -12.57 -1.14 -13.90
CA GLY A 35 -13.26 0.08 -14.33
C GLY A 35 -12.41 0.97 -15.22
N PHE A 36 -12.99 2.11 -15.61
CA PHE A 36 -12.25 3.18 -16.27
C PHE A 36 -11.16 3.71 -15.33
N LEU A 37 -9.92 3.84 -15.82
CA LEU A 37 -8.83 4.49 -15.09
C LEU A 37 -8.51 5.85 -15.72
N PRO A 38 -8.93 6.97 -15.12
CA PRO A 38 -8.47 8.29 -15.54
C PRO A 38 -6.94 8.43 -15.39
N ALA A 39 -6.33 9.32 -16.15
CA ALA A 39 -4.97 9.79 -15.87
C ALA A 39 -4.87 10.32 -14.44
N GLY A 40 -3.78 9.97 -13.75
CA GLY A 40 -3.58 10.27 -12.33
C GLY A 40 -4.11 9.23 -11.37
N THR A 41 -4.74 8.16 -11.85
CA THR A 41 -5.14 7.03 -11.03
C THR A 41 -3.93 6.16 -10.67
N ALA A 42 -3.80 5.82 -9.39
CA ALA A 42 -2.87 4.84 -8.88
C ALA A 42 -3.57 3.48 -8.67
N ASN A 43 -2.87 2.40 -9.00
CA ASN A 43 -3.25 1.01 -8.78
C ASN A 43 -2.10 0.32 -8.02
N ILE A 44 -2.39 -0.36 -6.92
CA ILE A 44 -1.40 -1.07 -6.12
C ILE A 44 -1.69 -2.57 -6.25
N TYR A 45 -0.67 -3.33 -6.64
CA TYR A 45 -0.76 -4.78 -6.80
C TYR A 45 0.17 -5.48 -5.81
N ASP A 46 -0.35 -6.44 -5.07
CA ASP A 46 0.48 -7.36 -4.29
C ASP A 46 1.04 -8.44 -5.22
N LEU A 47 2.35 -8.47 -5.43
CA LEU A 47 2.99 -9.42 -6.34
C LEU A 47 2.93 -10.85 -5.82
N ARG A 48 2.64 -11.06 -4.53
CA ARG A 48 2.35 -12.38 -3.97
C ARG A 48 1.09 -12.99 -4.56
N THR A 49 0.20 -12.22 -5.18
CA THR A 49 -1.06 -12.70 -5.80
C THR A 49 -0.95 -12.99 -7.30
N SER A 50 0.26 -13.04 -7.86
CA SER A 50 0.51 -13.29 -9.29
C SER A 50 -0.36 -12.42 -10.23
N PRO A 51 -0.35 -11.08 -10.07
CA PRO A 51 -1.21 -10.21 -10.85
C PRO A 51 -0.89 -10.31 -12.36
N VAL A 52 -1.93 -10.45 -13.18
CA VAL A 52 -1.83 -10.41 -14.64
C VAL A 52 -2.68 -9.27 -15.17
N ALA A 53 -2.04 -8.26 -15.73
CA ALA A 53 -2.72 -7.16 -16.40
C ALA A 53 -3.06 -7.55 -17.84
N ASP A 54 -4.31 -7.34 -18.23
CA ASP A 54 -4.76 -7.48 -19.61
C ASP A 54 -5.01 -6.11 -20.22
N SER A 55 -4.02 -5.64 -20.99
CA SER A 55 -4.06 -4.36 -21.67
C SER A 55 -4.97 -4.39 -22.88
N ILE A 56 -6.25 -4.10 -22.67
CA ILE A 56 -7.27 -4.06 -23.74
C ILE A 56 -7.20 -2.75 -24.53
N SER A 57 -7.04 -1.62 -23.83
CA SER A 57 -6.85 -0.29 -24.43
C SER A 57 -5.38 0.13 -24.43
N ALA A 58 -5.05 1.14 -25.24
CA ALA A 58 -3.76 1.82 -25.15
C ALA A 58 -3.56 2.38 -23.73
N PHE A 59 -2.37 2.17 -23.16
CA PHE A 59 -2.03 2.58 -21.82
C PHE A 59 -0.68 3.28 -21.80
N HIS A 60 -0.46 4.08 -20.77
CA HIS A 60 0.83 4.69 -20.48
C HIS A 60 0.89 4.93 -18.97
N HIS A 61 1.82 4.29 -18.27
CA HIS A 61 1.95 4.39 -16.82
C HIS A 61 3.41 4.34 -16.40
N VAL A 62 3.65 4.73 -15.16
CA VAL A 62 4.92 4.48 -14.45
C VAL A 62 4.61 3.58 -13.27
N SER A 63 5.47 2.59 -13.04
CA SER A 63 5.35 1.71 -11.89
C SER A 63 6.53 1.89 -10.94
N PHE A 64 6.24 2.00 -9.65
CA PHE A 64 7.20 1.92 -8.57
C PHE A 64 7.16 0.50 -8.00
N TYR A 65 8.31 -0.14 -7.91
CA TYR A 65 8.47 -1.45 -7.30
C TYR A 65 8.89 -1.26 -5.84
N LEU A 66 8.10 -1.79 -4.92
CA LEU A 66 8.24 -1.61 -3.48
C LEU A 66 8.45 -2.99 -2.84
N PRO A 67 9.70 -3.43 -2.64
CA PRO A 67 10.01 -4.61 -1.82
C PRO A 67 9.40 -4.46 -0.42
N ARG A 68 8.88 -5.55 0.16
CA ARG A 68 8.36 -5.49 1.53
C ARG A 68 9.41 -5.07 2.55
N ILE A 69 10.68 -5.41 2.33
CA ILE A 69 11.78 -4.96 3.18
C ILE A 69 11.91 -3.42 3.18
N ALA A 70 11.80 -2.77 2.01
CA ALA A 70 11.85 -1.31 1.91
C ALA A 70 10.62 -0.64 2.54
N LEU A 71 9.45 -1.28 2.46
CA LEU A 71 8.26 -0.83 3.17
C LEU A 71 8.47 -0.85 4.68
N ARG A 72 9.02 -1.94 5.22
CA ARG A 72 9.31 -2.09 6.65
C ARG A 72 10.23 -1.00 7.16
N GLU A 73 11.34 -0.75 6.47
CA GLU A 73 12.29 0.32 6.81
C GLU A 73 11.62 1.70 6.90
N VAL A 74 10.71 2.00 5.97
CA VAL A 74 9.95 3.25 5.97
C VAL A 74 8.93 3.29 7.10
N THR A 75 8.19 2.20 7.35
CA THR A 75 7.22 2.14 8.46
C THR A 75 7.90 2.28 9.82
N GLU A 76 9.05 1.64 10.02
CA GLU A 76 9.85 1.72 11.26
C GLU A 76 10.35 3.15 11.49
N ARG A 77 10.91 3.78 10.44
CA ARG A 77 11.42 5.15 10.52
C ARG A 77 10.34 6.18 10.82
N GLU A 78 9.15 6.01 10.24
CA GLU A 78 8.04 6.95 10.35
C GLU A 78 7.08 6.59 11.51
N ALA A 79 7.41 5.59 12.33
CA ALA A 79 6.57 5.05 13.41
C ALA A 79 5.14 4.71 12.96
N ILE A 80 5.00 4.26 11.71
CA ILE A 80 3.75 3.76 11.14
C ILE A 80 3.62 2.29 11.54
N PRO A 81 2.45 1.81 12.00
CA PRO A 81 2.25 0.39 12.29
C PRO A 81 2.67 -0.47 11.09
N ASP A 82 3.30 -1.61 11.36
CA ASP A 82 3.63 -2.58 10.31
C ASP A 82 2.34 -2.96 9.57
N THR A 83 2.44 -3.00 8.25
CA THR A 83 1.29 -3.19 7.37
C THR A 83 1.58 -4.35 6.45
N ASP A 84 0.77 -5.41 6.55
CA ASP A 84 0.94 -6.58 5.69
C ASP A 84 0.21 -6.43 4.33
N GLY A 85 -0.54 -5.34 4.15
CA GLY A 85 -1.32 -5.06 2.95
C GLY A 85 -1.60 -3.59 2.73
N PHE A 86 -2.05 -3.29 1.52
CA PHE A 86 -2.62 -2.00 1.12
C PHE A 86 -4.13 -2.16 0.92
N ASP A 87 -4.93 -1.25 1.48
CA ASP A 87 -6.36 -1.16 1.19
C ASP A 87 -6.53 -0.39 -0.11
N HIS A 88 -6.35 -1.10 -1.22
CA HIS A 88 -6.36 -0.47 -2.53
C HIS A 88 -7.15 -1.32 -3.50
N ASN A 89 -8.25 -0.78 -4.04
CA ASN A 89 -9.08 -1.47 -5.02
C ASN A 89 -8.31 -1.59 -6.35
N PRO A 90 -7.70 -2.73 -6.68
CA PRO A 90 -6.68 -2.80 -7.71
C PRO A 90 -7.26 -2.69 -9.12
N GLY A 91 -8.55 -2.98 -9.31
CA GLY A 91 -9.23 -2.93 -10.62
C GLY A 91 -9.81 -1.57 -11.01
N VAL A 92 -9.96 -0.63 -10.07
CA VAL A 92 -10.46 0.73 -10.36
C VAL A 92 -9.48 1.83 -9.92
N GLY A 93 -8.58 1.51 -9.00
CA GLY A 93 -7.58 2.42 -8.46
C GLY A 93 -8.18 3.61 -7.71
N VAL A 94 -7.30 4.54 -7.33
CA VAL A 94 -7.66 5.79 -6.65
C VAL A 94 -6.90 6.93 -7.32
N LYS A 95 -7.54 8.08 -7.55
CA LYS A 95 -6.83 9.28 -8.02
C LYS A 95 -5.83 9.75 -6.97
N ASP A 96 -4.56 9.84 -7.35
CA ASP A 96 -3.48 10.26 -6.46
C ASP A 96 -2.62 11.35 -7.11
N PRO A 97 -2.82 12.62 -6.76
CA PRO A 97 -2.05 13.72 -7.36
C PRO A 97 -0.57 13.70 -6.95
N VAL A 98 -0.22 13.12 -5.80
CA VAL A 98 1.16 13.06 -5.31
C VAL A 98 1.93 12.01 -6.10
N LEU A 99 1.42 10.77 -6.15
CA LEU A 99 2.03 9.72 -6.96
C LEU A 99 2.06 10.08 -8.44
N HIS A 100 1.02 10.76 -8.95
CA HIS A 100 1.02 11.25 -10.32
C HIS A 100 2.11 12.30 -10.60
N SER A 101 2.34 13.23 -9.67
CA SER A 101 3.41 14.22 -9.81
C SER A 101 4.79 13.58 -9.77
N LEU A 102 5.01 12.62 -8.85
CA LEU A 102 6.25 11.85 -8.76
C LEU A 102 6.50 11.02 -10.02
N ALA A 103 5.48 10.31 -10.53
CA ALA A 103 5.55 9.55 -11.77
C ALA A 103 5.92 10.45 -12.98
N ARG A 104 5.33 11.65 -13.06
CA ARG A 104 5.65 12.61 -14.12
C ARG A 104 7.08 13.13 -14.03
N ALA A 105 7.59 13.36 -12.82
CA ALA A 105 8.98 13.80 -12.62
C ALA A 105 9.98 12.75 -13.14
N MET A 106 9.65 11.46 -13.02
CA MET A 106 10.47 10.35 -13.51
C MET A 106 10.53 10.25 -15.05
N LEU A 107 9.62 10.88 -15.78
CA LEU A 107 9.57 10.77 -17.25
C LEU A 107 10.85 11.23 -17.94
N ALA A 108 11.55 12.20 -17.37
CA ALA A 108 12.83 12.67 -17.93
C ALA A 108 13.90 11.56 -17.85
N CYS A 109 13.93 10.80 -16.75
CA CYS A 109 14.87 9.71 -16.54
C CYS A 109 14.65 8.57 -17.54
N PHE A 110 13.40 8.24 -17.87
CA PHE A 110 13.10 7.19 -18.85
C PHE A 110 13.44 7.57 -20.29
N ARG A 111 13.40 8.87 -20.63
CA ARG A 111 13.75 9.34 -21.98
C ARG A 111 15.25 9.33 -22.26
N LYS A 112 16.08 9.57 -21.24
CA LYS A 112 17.54 9.57 -21.34
C LYS A 112 18.16 8.85 -20.13
N PRO A 113 18.08 7.50 -20.08
CA PRO A 113 18.52 6.73 -18.92
C PRO A 113 20.00 6.96 -18.57
N ASP A 114 20.86 7.12 -19.57
CA ASP A 114 22.30 7.36 -19.39
C ASP A 114 22.61 8.69 -18.69
N LEU A 115 21.66 9.63 -18.67
CA LEU A 115 21.78 10.93 -18.01
C LEU A 115 20.94 11.01 -16.73
N ALA A 116 20.29 9.91 -16.34
CA ALA A 116 19.46 9.91 -15.14
C ALA A 116 20.35 10.00 -13.89
N ASN A 117 20.11 11.03 -13.07
CA ASN A 117 20.77 11.13 -11.78
C ASN A 117 20.21 10.06 -10.83
N ARG A 118 21.06 9.10 -10.45
CA ARG A 118 20.68 8.00 -9.55
C ARG A 118 20.14 8.49 -8.21
N LEU A 119 20.75 9.52 -7.61
CA LEU A 119 20.30 10.08 -6.35
C LEU A 119 18.88 10.66 -6.46
N PHE A 120 18.55 11.27 -7.60
CA PHE A 120 17.20 11.75 -7.87
C PHE A 120 16.20 10.59 -7.96
N VAL A 121 16.53 9.52 -8.71
CA VAL A 121 15.70 8.33 -8.82
C VAL A 121 15.46 7.69 -7.45
N ASP A 122 16.51 7.56 -6.64
CA ASP A 122 16.42 6.99 -5.30
C ASP A 122 15.50 7.85 -4.40
N HIS A 123 15.67 9.17 -4.40
CA HIS A 123 14.81 10.06 -3.61
C HIS A 123 13.35 10.04 -4.03
N VAL A 124 13.06 10.03 -5.33
CA VAL A 124 11.68 9.96 -5.84
C VAL A 124 11.04 8.62 -5.48
N THR A 125 11.80 7.53 -5.55
CA THR A 125 11.33 6.19 -5.18
C THR A 125 11.03 6.09 -3.68
N ILE A 126 11.90 6.64 -2.82
CA ILE A 126 11.66 6.74 -1.37
C ILE A 126 10.41 7.58 -1.09
N ALA A 127 10.27 8.73 -1.75
CA ALA A 127 9.10 9.60 -1.57
C ALA A 127 7.79 8.91 -1.99
N ALA A 128 7.79 8.19 -3.12
CA ALA A 128 6.64 7.42 -3.57
C ALA A 128 6.28 6.30 -2.58
N THR A 129 7.30 5.61 -2.05
CA THR A 129 7.14 4.54 -1.04
C THR A 129 6.53 5.09 0.25
N ALA A 130 7.10 6.17 0.80
CA ALA A 130 6.60 6.80 2.02
C ALA A 130 5.16 7.31 1.87
N HIS A 131 4.86 7.94 0.72
CA HIS A 131 3.49 8.38 0.43
C HIS A 131 2.52 7.20 0.29
N ALA A 132 2.93 6.12 -0.40
CA ALA A 132 2.10 4.93 -0.57
C ALA A 132 1.77 4.29 0.78
N VAL A 133 2.78 4.10 1.64
CA VAL A 133 2.61 3.60 3.02
C VAL A 133 1.64 4.48 3.80
N LYS A 134 1.89 5.79 3.84
CA LYS A 134 1.07 6.72 4.62
C LYS A 134 -0.40 6.75 4.16
N SER A 135 -0.63 6.62 2.86
CA SER A 135 -1.94 6.84 2.23
C SER A 135 -2.79 5.57 2.14
N TYR A 136 -2.16 4.42 1.88
CA TYR A 136 -2.87 3.21 1.49
C TYR A 136 -2.64 2.04 2.43
N ALA A 137 -1.63 2.09 3.30
CA ALA A 137 -1.30 0.91 4.09
C ALA A 137 -2.45 0.60 5.04
N CYS A 138 -2.87 -0.67 5.05
CA CYS A 138 -3.92 -1.15 5.94
C CYS A 138 -3.48 -0.86 7.37
N ARG A 139 -4.13 0.12 8.01
CA ARG A 139 -3.97 0.29 9.45
C ARG A 139 -4.70 -0.88 10.08
N HIS A 140 -3.95 -1.89 10.52
CA HIS A 140 -4.52 -2.81 11.50
C HIS A 140 -5.01 -1.94 12.66
N PRO A 141 -6.30 -2.02 13.06
CA PRO A 141 -6.68 -1.44 14.33
C PRO A 141 -5.71 -2.01 15.37
N PRO A 142 -5.22 -1.20 16.33
CA PRO A 142 -4.36 -1.72 17.38
C PRO A 142 -5.01 -3.01 17.88
N ALA A 143 -4.22 -4.09 17.96
CA ALA A 143 -4.68 -5.36 18.53
C ALA A 143 -5.50 -5.00 19.78
N GLY A 144 -6.71 -5.58 19.89
CA GLY A 144 -7.77 -5.16 20.80
C GLY A 144 -7.31 -4.93 22.25
N PRO A 145 -8.21 -4.42 23.12
CA PRO A 145 -7.87 -3.79 24.40
C PRO A 145 -6.70 -4.49 25.09
N CYS A 146 -5.62 -3.73 25.24
CA CYS A 146 -4.33 -4.13 25.81
C CYS A 146 -4.52 -5.26 26.84
N ALA A 147 -3.79 -6.38 26.70
CA ALA A 147 -3.85 -7.52 27.62
C ALA A 147 -3.52 -7.20 29.10
N HIS A 148 -3.28 -5.91 29.40
CA HIS A 148 -3.05 -5.34 30.71
C HIS A 148 -4.25 -4.54 31.26
N ALA A 149 -5.36 -4.44 30.51
CA ALA A 149 -6.60 -3.86 31.02
C ALA A 149 -7.41 -4.97 31.69
N LEU A 150 -7.72 -4.77 32.98
CA LEU A 150 -8.60 -5.67 33.72
C LEU A 150 -9.92 -5.79 32.96
N SER A 151 -10.35 -7.03 32.70
CA SER A 151 -11.71 -7.28 32.22
C SER A 151 -12.71 -6.65 33.20
N PRO A 152 -13.94 -6.31 32.76
CA PRO A 152 -14.95 -5.73 33.64
C PRO A 152 -15.20 -6.55 34.91
N LEU A 153 -15.03 -7.87 34.83
CA LEU A 153 -15.18 -8.78 35.96
C LEU A 153 -13.99 -8.71 36.93
N GLU A 154 -12.76 -8.63 36.41
CA GLU A 154 -11.55 -8.44 37.23
C GLU A 154 -11.54 -7.06 37.90
N ALA A 155 -11.95 -6.01 37.18
CA ALA A 155 -12.07 -4.67 37.74
C ALA A 155 -13.15 -4.59 38.84
N LYS A 156 -14.24 -5.34 38.69
CA LYS A 156 -15.28 -5.48 39.73
C LYS A 156 -14.74 -6.20 40.96
N ARG A 157 -14.06 -7.34 40.78
CA ARG A 157 -13.44 -8.10 41.88
C ARG A 157 -12.37 -7.32 42.62
N ALA A 158 -11.53 -6.57 41.91
CA ALA A 158 -10.52 -5.70 42.52
C ALA A 158 -11.16 -4.61 43.38
N ARG A 159 -12.26 -3.99 42.91
CA ARG A 159 -13.03 -3.00 43.69
C ARG A 159 -13.70 -3.61 44.93
N GLU A 160 -14.26 -4.81 44.81
CA GLU A 160 -14.84 -5.55 45.95
C GLU A 160 -13.79 -5.91 47.00
N GLN A 161 -12.60 -6.35 46.59
CA GLN A 161 -11.49 -6.63 47.51
C GLN A 161 -11.01 -5.39 48.24
N ILE A 162 -10.85 -4.26 47.53
CA ILE A 162 -10.51 -2.99 48.16
C ILE A 162 -11.59 -2.61 49.19
N ALA A 163 -12.88 -2.64 48.81
CA ALA A 163 -13.98 -2.30 49.72
C ALA A 163 -14.02 -3.21 50.97
N ASN A 164 -13.74 -4.49 50.82
CA ASN A 164 -13.68 -5.43 51.95
C ASN A 164 -12.50 -5.14 52.90
N ILE A 165 -11.36 -4.66 52.39
CA ILE A 165 -10.23 -4.23 53.22
C ILE A 165 -10.60 -3.00 54.07
N TRP A 166 -11.45 -2.10 53.56
CA TRP A 166 -11.93 -0.93 54.30
C TRP A 166 -13.03 -1.26 55.33
N MET A 167 -13.75 -2.37 55.17
CA MET A 167 -14.79 -2.80 56.13
C MET A 167 -14.30 -3.78 57.21
N ALA A 168 -13.08 -4.32 57.08
CA ALA A 168 -12.44 -5.19 58.07
C ALA A 168 -11.55 -4.44 59.08
N ARG A 169 -11.63 -3.10 59.09
CA ARG A 169 -10.92 -2.19 60.00
C ARG A 169 -11.93 -1.43 60.84
#